data_AF-A0A8T0QJJ6-F1
#
_entry.id   AF-A0A8T0QJJ6-F1
#
_cell.length_a   1.000
_cell.length_b   1.000
_cell.length_c   1.000
_cell.angle_alpha   90.00
_cell.angle_beta   90.00
_cell.angle_gamma   90.00
#
_symmetry.space_group_name_H-M   'P 1'
#
loop_
_entity.id
_entity.type
_entity.pdbx_description
1 polymer ?
#
loop_
_entity_poly.entity_id
_entity_poly.type
_entity_poly.pdbx_seq_one_letter_code
_entity_poly.pdbx_strand_id
1 'polypeptide(L)'
;MASHTVLLLLSFQLITRSFSQSQSNRDLPALIKIREQFGNRAALSGWRPGGTACAPPAACNEQGRVTKLEHPITFTKLLLQSLDITSTLPPAIGELDQLETLSIENMPGLHGPIPDSFGNLAHLSIFNLMVTSVSGPIPASLSRTNFTSVSFLRSRLNGTIPRSLRRLPYLTFFDAAHNDLEGPIPSLLVRGGTPGRPLGLMLDGNRLSGPMEFTVANNKLTGDASFLFGRRKTVSGAIDLSGNKFRFNLTGVEMPQQLLFLNLSHNRIYGGVPASLRESKVAVLDLSYNQLCGEIPTGGHMVQFKAAAYKHKCLCGTPLPPCAIAS
;
A
#
# COMPACT_ATOMS: atom_id res chain seq x y z
N MET A 1 26.05 -79.32 30.95
CA MET A 1 24.84 -79.13 30.14
C MET A 1 24.09 -77.97 30.80
N ALA A 2 24.33 -76.72 30.36
CA ALA A 2 23.48 -75.98 29.42
C ALA A 2 22.02 -75.93 29.91
N SER A 3 21.31 -74.81 30.06
CA SER A 3 21.35 -73.55 29.32
C SER A 3 20.39 -72.52 29.97
N HIS A 4 20.81 -71.26 29.96
CA HIS A 4 20.06 -69.99 29.82
C HIS A 4 18.75 -69.66 30.58
N THR A 5 18.91 -68.63 31.42
CA THR A 5 18.06 -67.43 31.59
C THR A 5 17.00 -67.15 30.51
N VAL A 6 15.77 -66.82 30.95
CA VAL A 6 14.84 -65.95 30.21
C VAL A 6 14.41 -64.80 31.12
N LEU A 7 15.04 -63.65 30.93
CA LEU A 7 14.65 -62.36 31.48
C LEU A 7 13.52 -61.80 30.61
N LEU A 8 12.37 -61.50 31.20
CA LEU A 8 11.25 -60.82 30.54
C LEU A 8 11.67 -59.39 30.17
N LEU A 9 12.11 -59.19 28.92
CA LEU A 9 12.19 -57.86 28.30
C LEU A 9 10.86 -57.57 27.62
N LEU A 10 10.04 -56.74 28.27
CA LEU A 10 8.93 -56.04 27.64
C LEU A 10 9.50 -55.15 26.52
N SER A 11 9.47 -55.64 25.29
CA SER A 11 9.72 -54.82 24.11
C SER A 11 8.48 -53.97 23.87
N PHE A 12 8.49 -52.75 24.40
CA PHE A 12 7.68 -51.67 23.86
C PHE A 12 8.17 -51.44 22.42
N GLN A 13 7.47 -51.99 21.44
CA GLN A 13 7.61 -51.57 20.06
C GLN A 13 7.13 -50.12 19.99
N LEU A 14 8.04 -49.18 20.27
CA LEU A 14 7.98 -47.86 19.70
C LEU A 14 8.03 -48.07 18.20
N ILE A 15 6.85 -48.11 17.58
CA ILE A 15 6.70 -47.69 16.20
C ILE A 15 7.16 -46.24 16.20
N THR A 16 8.46 -46.00 16.06
CA THR A 16 8.98 -44.75 15.56
C THR A 16 8.47 -44.67 14.14
N ARG A 17 7.22 -44.20 14.00
CA ARG A 17 6.77 -43.58 12.78
C ARG A 17 7.79 -42.49 12.51
N SER A 18 8.69 -42.78 11.57
CA SER A 18 9.59 -41.85 10.91
C SER A 18 8.74 -40.83 10.14
N PHE A 19 7.99 -40.03 10.90
CA PHE A 19 7.22 -38.89 10.44
C PHE A 19 8.14 -37.68 10.51
N SER A 20 9.11 -37.61 9.61
CA SER A 20 9.95 -36.41 9.48
C SER A 20 10.51 -36.16 8.08
N GLN A 21 10.35 -37.06 7.11
CA GLN A 21 11.12 -36.95 5.86
C GLN A 21 10.36 -37.01 4.53
N SER A 22 9.02 -37.04 4.52
CA SER A 22 8.27 -37.07 3.24
C SER A 22 7.40 -35.85 2.93
N GLN A 23 7.33 -34.84 3.81
CA GLN A 23 6.45 -33.67 3.61
C GLN A 23 7.19 -32.34 3.38
N SER A 24 8.50 -32.26 3.64
CA SER A 24 9.29 -31.01 3.57
C SER A 24 9.67 -30.53 2.16
N ASN A 25 9.22 -31.21 1.10
CA ASN A 25 9.72 -30.99 -0.27
C ASN A 25 8.68 -30.47 -1.26
N ARG A 26 7.44 -30.18 -0.84
CA ARG A 26 6.42 -29.72 -1.79
C ARG A 26 6.77 -28.35 -2.40
N ASP A 27 7.36 -27.47 -1.61
CA ASP A 27 7.70 -26.09 -2.02
C ASP A 27 9.10 -26.00 -2.64
N LEU A 28 9.97 -26.99 -2.40
CA LEU A 28 11.36 -26.99 -2.84
C LEU A 28 11.52 -26.85 -4.38
N PRO A 29 10.73 -27.52 -5.24
CA PRO A 29 10.80 -27.32 -6.68
C PRO A 29 10.56 -25.87 -7.11
N ALA A 30 9.62 -25.17 -6.48
CA ALA A 30 9.35 -23.77 -6.77
C ALA A 30 10.52 -22.87 -6.35
N LEU A 31 11.12 -23.13 -5.18
CA LEU A 31 12.29 -22.40 -4.69
C LEU A 31 13.54 -22.62 -5.55
N ILE A 32 13.72 -23.81 -6.12
CA ILE A 32 14.80 -24.09 -7.08
C ILE A 32 14.62 -23.24 -8.34
N LYS A 33 13.40 -23.18 -8.91
CA LYS A 33 13.09 -22.29 -10.07
C LYS A 33 13.37 -20.82 -9.74
N ILE A 34 12.98 -20.36 -8.54
CA ILE A 34 13.24 -18.99 -8.08
C ILE A 34 14.75 -18.72 -8.03
N ARG A 35 15.53 -19.64 -7.44
CA ARG A 35 16.98 -19.54 -7.37
C ARG A 35 17.62 -19.46 -8.75
N GLU A 36 17.22 -20.33 -9.66
CA GLU A 36 17.74 -20.37 -11.03
C GLU A 36 17.46 -19.04 -11.74
N GLN A 37 16.24 -18.52 -11.64
CA GLN A 37 15.85 -17.24 -12.22
C GLN A 37 16.61 -16.04 -11.63
N PHE A 38 17.01 -16.13 -10.37
CA PHE A 38 17.85 -15.12 -9.71
C PHE A 38 19.35 -15.33 -9.95
N GLY A 39 19.74 -16.26 -10.82
CA GLY A 39 21.14 -16.46 -11.21
C GLY A 39 21.94 -17.25 -10.20
N ASN A 40 21.31 -18.18 -9.47
CA ASN A 40 21.98 -19.13 -8.57
C ASN A 40 22.83 -18.48 -7.47
N ARG A 41 22.42 -17.33 -6.95
CA ARG A 41 23.15 -16.56 -5.93
C ARG A 41 23.44 -17.39 -4.68
N ALA A 42 24.61 -17.15 -4.08
CA ALA A 42 25.06 -17.85 -2.88
C ALA A 42 24.08 -17.71 -1.70
N ALA A 43 23.41 -16.55 -1.60
CA ALA A 43 22.37 -16.30 -0.61
C ALA A 43 21.17 -17.25 -0.70
N LEU A 44 20.96 -17.89 -1.86
CA LEU A 44 19.88 -18.85 -2.11
C LEU A 44 20.39 -20.30 -2.19
N SER A 45 21.63 -20.56 -1.78
CA SER A 45 22.31 -21.86 -1.96
C SER A 45 21.65 -23.04 -1.23
N GLY A 46 20.77 -22.78 -0.27
CA GLY A 46 19.96 -23.79 0.40
C GLY A 46 18.82 -24.35 -0.46
N TRP A 47 18.36 -23.60 -1.46
CA TRP A 47 17.33 -24.01 -2.41
C TRP A 47 17.97 -24.80 -3.55
N ARG A 48 18.27 -26.08 -3.27
CA ARG A 48 18.95 -26.99 -4.21
C ARG A 48 18.32 -28.38 -4.18
N PRO A 49 18.52 -29.21 -5.21
CA PRO A 49 18.14 -30.62 -5.15
C PRO A 49 18.73 -31.29 -3.89
N GLY A 50 17.88 -31.98 -3.12
CA GLY A 50 18.26 -32.59 -1.84
C GLY A 50 18.47 -31.61 -0.67
N GLY A 51 18.22 -30.31 -0.89
CA GLY A 51 18.20 -29.28 0.15
C GLY A 51 16.89 -29.27 0.94
N THR A 52 16.64 -28.16 1.64
CA THR A 52 15.40 -27.95 2.41
C THR A 52 14.70 -26.68 1.93
N ALA A 53 13.37 -26.74 1.82
CA ALA A 53 12.54 -25.58 1.49
C ALA A 53 12.61 -24.49 2.57
N CYS A 54 12.98 -24.86 3.79
CA CYS A 54 13.05 -23.95 4.94
C CYS A 54 14.44 -23.33 5.12
N ALA A 55 15.31 -23.44 4.11
CA ALA A 55 16.55 -22.72 4.09
C ALA A 55 16.28 -21.22 3.89
N PRO A 56 16.99 -20.31 4.60
CA PRO A 56 16.87 -18.88 4.39
C PRO A 56 17.02 -18.51 2.91
N PRO A 57 16.28 -17.49 2.42
CA PRO A 57 15.41 -16.57 3.17
C PRO A 57 13.97 -17.09 3.44
N ALA A 58 13.69 -18.37 3.24
CA ALA A 58 12.38 -18.94 3.54
C ALA A 58 12.22 -19.29 5.02
N ALA A 59 11.05 -19.01 5.59
CA ALA A 59 10.60 -19.57 6.86
C ALA A 59 9.39 -20.47 6.63
N CYS A 60 9.30 -21.54 7.41
CA CYS A 60 8.25 -22.55 7.29
C CYS A 60 7.38 -22.63 8.54
N ASN A 61 6.17 -23.15 8.37
CA ASN A 61 5.34 -23.63 9.47
C ASN A 61 5.79 -25.01 9.99
N GLU A 62 5.09 -25.53 11.00
CA GLU A 62 5.36 -26.85 11.60
C GLU A 62 5.26 -28.01 10.60
N GLN A 63 4.49 -27.83 9.52
CA GLN A 63 4.35 -28.80 8.43
C GLN A 63 5.46 -28.71 7.37
N GLY A 64 6.45 -27.82 7.56
CA GLY A 64 7.55 -27.62 6.62
C GLY A 64 7.14 -26.92 5.32
N ARG A 65 6.00 -26.23 5.30
CA ARG A 65 5.52 -25.42 4.17
C ARG A 65 6.02 -23.99 4.31
N VAL A 66 6.44 -23.37 3.22
CA VAL A 66 6.93 -21.99 3.22
C VAL A 66 5.79 -21.03 3.49
N THR A 67 5.89 -20.30 4.61
CA THR A 67 4.91 -19.27 5.01
C THR A 67 5.47 -17.87 4.86
N LYS A 68 6.79 -17.70 4.84
CA LYS A 68 7.41 -16.38 4.68
C LYS A 68 8.59 -16.44 3.73
N LEU A 69 8.63 -15.47 2.84
CA LEU A 69 9.81 -15.07 2.10
C LEU A 69 10.12 -13.63 2.52
N GLU A 70 10.93 -13.50 3.56
CA GLU A 70 11.29 -12.21 4.15
C GLU A 70 12.81 -12.08 4.17
N HIS A 71 13.30 -10.86 3.94
CA HIS A 71 14.70 -10.55 4.18
C HIS A 71 14.93 -10.56 5.71
N PRO A 72 15.83 -11.38 6.27
CA PRO A 72 16.13 -11.30 7.69
C PRO A 72 16.66 -9.89 7.99
N ILE A 73 15.89 -9.13 8.76
CA ILE A 73 16.13 -7.72 9.09
C ILE A 73 17.53 -7.51 9.71
N THR A 74 18.12 -8.56 10.29
CA THR A 74 19.47 -8.58 10.87
C THR A 74 20.63 -8.75 9.87
N PHE A 75 20.37 -9.05 8.58
CA PHE A 75 21.40 -9.33 7.56
C PHE A 75 21.33 -8.40 6.33
N THR A 76 20.65 -7.25 6.48
CA THR A 76 20.16 -6.40 5.39
C THR A 76 21.23 -5.79 4.49
N LYS A 77 22.47 -5.54 4.94
CA LYS A 77 23.47 -4.93 4.04
C LYS A 77 24.26 -5.93 3.20
N LEU A 78 24.57 -7.10 3.75
CA LEU A 78 25.44 -8.09 3.10
C LEU A 78 24.66 -9.00 2.12
N LEU A 79 23.41 -9.36 2.44
CA LEU A 79 22.57 -10.17 1.55
C LEU A 79 22.07 -9.35 0.34
N LEU A 80 21.72 -8.07 0.52
CA LEU A 80 21.30 -7.18 -0.59
C LEU A 80 22.44 -6.94 -1.60
N GLN A 81 23.68 -6.74 -1.13
CA GLN A 81 24.84 -6.69 -2.03
C GLN A 81 25.05 -8.02 -2.78
N SER A 82 24.69 -9.16 -2.17
CA SER A 82 24.84 -10.49 -2.78
C SER A 82 23.74 -10.86 -3.78
N LEU A 83 22.65 -10.08 -3.85
CA LEU A 83 21.50 -10.31 -4.72
C LEU A 83 21.32 -9.20 -5.75
N ASP A 84 22.38 -8.48 -6.16
CA ASP A 84 22.30 -7.52 -7.27
C ASP A 84 21.88 -8.25 -8.56
N ILE A 85 20.57 -8.39 -8.75
CA ILE A 85 19.95 -9.16 -9.83
C ILE A 85 19.28 -8.19 -10.78
N THR A 86 19.49 -8.44 -12.08
CA THR A 86 18.68 -7.86 -13.14
C THR A 86 17.74 -8.95 -13.63
N SER A 87 16.55 -9.04 -13.04
CA SER A 87 15.58 -10.11 -13.31
C SER A 87 14.15 -9.63 -13.08
N THR A 88 13.16 -10.46 -13.37
CA THR A 88 11.75 -10.21 -13.06
C THR A 88 11.30 -10.96 -11.82
N LEU A 89 10.13 -10.60 -11.28
CA LEU A 89 9.48 -11.37 -10.22
C LEU A 89 9.19 -12.81 -10.72
N PRO A 90 9.70 -13.87 -10.06
CA PRO A 90 9.49 -15.24 -10.50
C PRO A 90 8.02 -15.66 -10.37
N PRO A 91 7.36 -16.09 -11.45
CA PRO A 91 5.99 -16.61 -11.37
C PRO A 91 5.86 -17.83 -10.46
N ALA A 92 6.94 -18.59 -10.28
CA ALA A 92 7.04 -19.75 -9.39
C ALA A 92 6.77 -19.41 -7.91
N ILE A 93 6.89 -18.15 -7.48
CA ILE A 93 6.45 -17.74 -6.13
C ILE A 93 4.96 -18.06 -5.95
N GLY A 94 4.14 -17.95 -7.01
CA GLY A 94 2.72 -18.31 -7.01
C GLY A 94 2.42 -19.80 -6.79
N GLU A 95 3.44 -20.67 -6.75
CA GLU A 95 3.30 -22.10 -6.41
C GLU A 95 3.35 -22.35 -4.89
N LEU A 96 3.75 -21.35 -4.09
CA LEU A 96 3.89 -21.44 -2.62
C LEU A 96 2.53 -21.21 -1.92
N ASP A 97 1.63 -22.19 -2.00
CA ASP A 97 0.23 -22.04 -1.59
C ASP A 97 -0.02 -21.70 -0.11
N GLN A 98 0.98 -21.83 0.78
CA GLN A 98 0.90 -21.45 2.20
C GLN A 98 1.57 -20.11 2.52
N LEU A 99 2.04 -19.37 1.50
CA LEU A 99 2.75 -18.12 1.74
C LEU A 99 1.84 -17.07 2.37
N GLU A 100 2.23 -16.57 3.54
CA GLU A 100 1.53 -15.56 4.34
C GLU A 100 2.21 -14.19 4.23
N THR A 101 3.54 -14.17 4.16
CA THR A 101 4.32 -12.94 3.94
C THR A 101 5.26 -13.07 2.75
N LEU A 102 5.23 -12.06 1.88
CA LEU A 102 6.24 -11.82 0.85
C LEU A 102 6.80 -10.41 1.03
N SER A 103 8.10 -10.30 1.33
CA SER A 103 8.81 -9.02 1.40
C SER A 103 10.01 -9.03 0.46
N ILE A 104 9.98 -8.10 -0.50
CA ILE A 104 11.02 -7.84 -1.50
C ILE A 104 11.28 -6.34 -1.48
N GLU A 105 12.41 -5.94 -0.92
CA GLU A 105 12.71 -4.53 -0.64
C GLU A 105 14.13 -4.18 -1.10
N ASN A 106 14.31 -2.97 -1.63
CA ASN A 106 15.62 -2.44 -2.06
C ASN A 106 16.32 -3.29 -3.13
N MET A 107 15.57 -3.71 -4.15
CA MET A 107 16.07 -4.48 -5.29
C MET A 107 15.85 -3.71 -6.61
N PRO A 108 16.68 -2.70 -6.92
CA PRO A 108 16.44 -1.81 -8.05
C PRO A 108 16.55 -2.50 -9.42
N GLY A 109 17.29 -3.61 -9.53
CA GLY A 109 17.39 -4.39 -10.77
C GLY A 109 16.20 -5.35 -11.01
N LEU A 110 15.31 -5.52 -10.03
CA LEU A 110 14.07 -6.27 -10.22
C LEU A 110 13.07 -5.44 -11.02
N HIS A 111 12.64 -5.95 -12.18
CA HIS A 111 11.83 -5.23 -13.17
C HIS A 111 10.69 -6.09 -13.74
N GLY A 112 9.94 -5.56 -14.71
CA GLY A 112 8.79 -6.26 -15.31
C GLY A 112 7.56 -6.28 -14.40
N PRO A 113 6.49 -6.99 -14.78
CA PRO A 113 5.21 -6.97 -14.05
C PRO A 113 5.17 -7.85 -12.81
N ILE A 114 4.23 -7.54 -11.91
CA ILE A 114 3.78 -8.50 -10.89
C ILE A 114 3.07 -9.66 -11.63
N PRO A 115 3.50 -10.93 -11.45
CA PRO A 115 2.89 -12.05 -12.15
C PRO A 115 1.45 -12.33 -11.70
N ASP A 116 0.57 -12.68 -12.65
CA ASP A 116 -0.82 -13.09 -12.34
C ASP A 116 -0.91 -14.32 -11.44
N SER A 117 0.13 -15.17 -11.44
CA SER A 117 0.24 -16.34 -10.56
C SER A 117 0.24 -15.97 -9.08
N PHE A 118 0.56 -14.72 -8.71
CA PHE A 118 0.51 -14.28 -7.32
C PHE A 118 -0.93 -14.25 -6.78
N GLY A 119 -1.93 -14.23 -7.67
CA GLY A 119 -3.32 -14.44 -7.28
C GLY A 119 -3.66 -15.87 -6.80
N ASN A 120 -2.72 -16.83 -6.91
CA ASN A 120 -2.89 -18.17 -6.34
C ASN A 120 -2.50 -18.24 -4.85
N LEU A 121 -1.90 -17.19 -4.31
CA LEU A 121 -1.42 -17.12 -2.93
C LEU A 121 -2.58 -16.78 -1.98
N ALA A 122 -3.50 -17.72 -1.81
CA ALA A 122 -4.75 -17.53 -1.07
C ALA A 122 -4.53 -17.14 0.41
N HIS A 123 -3.38 -17.48 0.99
CA HIS A 123 -3.02 -17.16 2.37
C HIS A 123 -2.20 -15.87 2.52
N LEU A 124 -1.81 -15.23 1.41
CA LEU A 124 -0.91 -14.08 1.45
C LEU A 124 -1.61 -12.89 2.11
N SER A 125 -1.06 -12.49 3.24
CA SER A 125 -1.59 -11.46 4.13
C SER A 125 -0.77 -10.18 4.05
N ILE A 126 0.56 -10.30 3.98
CA ILE A 126 1.48 -9.18 3.88
C ILE A 126 2.26 -9.27 2.57
N PHE A 127 2.18 -8.22 1.75
CA PHE A 127 2.99 -8.12 0.54
C PHE A 127 3.71 -6.76 0.48
N ASN A 128 5.02 -6.78 0.73
CA ASN A 128 5.89 -5.63 0.57
C ASN A 128 6.73 -5.79 -0.68
N LEU A 129 6.58 -4.88 -1.62
CA LEU A 129 7.40 -4.75 -2.82
C LEU A 129 7.83 -3.28 -2.93
N MET A 130 8.97 -2.94 -2.32
CA MET A 130 9.37 -1.55 -2.13
C MET A 130 10.75 -1.27 -2.73
N VAL A 131 10.92 -0.08 -3.31
CA VAL A 131 12.20 0.37 -3.86
C VAL A 131 12.74 -0.63 -4.90
N THR A 132 11.94 -0.86 -5.93
CA THR A 132 12.28 -1.75 -7.07
C THR A 132 12.02 -1.05 -8.41
N SER A 133 12.37 -1.69 -9.52
CA SER A 133 11.98 -1.24 -10.86
C SER A 133 10.82 -2.05 -11.46
N VAL A 134 10.09 -2.81 -10.63
CA VAL A 134 8.90 -3.56 -11.05
C VAL A 134 7.87 -2.58 -11.62
N SER A 135 7.35 -2.88 -12.79
CA SER A 135 6.51 -2.01 -13.61
C SER A 135 5.23 -2.70 -14.07
N GLY A 136 4.43 -2.07 -14.94
CA GLY A 136 3.17 -2.64 -15.40
C GLY A 136 2.02 -2.49 -14.38
N PRO A 137 0.83 -3.01 -14.71
CA PRO A 137 -0.35 -2.83 -13.89
C PRO A 137 -0.34 -3.69 -12.63
N ILE A 138 -1.02 -3.21 -11.57
CA ILE A 138 -1.37 -4.05 -10.43
C ILE A 138 -2.34 -5.15 -10.92
N PRO A 139 -2.04 -6.44 -10.81
CA PRO A 139 -2.89 -7.49 -11.34
C PRO A 139 -4.21 -7.59 -10.58
N ALA A 140 -5.34 -7.68 -11.30
CA ALA A 140 -6.65 -7.86 -10.68
C ALA A 140 -6.77 -9.21 -9.94
N SER A 141 -5.96 -10.20 -10.34
CA SER A 141 -5.81 -11.52 -9.73
C SER A 141 -5.39 -11.46 -8.26
N LEU A 142 -4.73 -10.39 -7.83
CA LEU A 142 -4.39 -10.14 -6.41
C LEU A 142 -5.61 -9.98 -5.50
N SER A 143 -6.81 -9.75 -6.06
CA SER A 143 -8.04 -9.74 -5.26
C SER A 143 -8.45 -11.12 -4.71
N ARG A 144 -7.75 -12.19 -5.09
CA ARG A 144 -7.95 -13.58 -4.62
C ARG A 144 -7.10 -13.92 -3.39
N THR A 145 -6.22 -13.03 -2.95
CA THR A 145 -5.40 -13.23 -1.75
C THR A 145 -6.18 -12.82 -0.49
N ASN A 146 -5.53 -12.92 0.67
CA ASN A 146 -6.12 -12.55 1.96
C ASN A 146 -5.42 -11.34 2.59
N PHE A 147 -5.08 -10.34 1.77
CA PHE A 147 -4.26 -9.22 2.20
C PHE A 147 -4.83 -8.48 3.41
N THR A 148 -3.95 -8.22 4.36
CA THR A 148 -4.15 -7.29 5.47
C THR A 148 -3.33 -6.01 5.28
N SER A 149 -2.14 -6.13 4.68
CA SER A 149 -1.21 -5.03 4.42
C SER A 149 -0.48 -5.23 3.10
N VAL A 150 -0.51 -4.21 2.24
CA VAL A 150 0.19 -4.19 0.96
C VAL A 150 0.97 -2.90 0.83
N SER A 151 2.24 -2.99 0.45
CA SER A 151 3.04 -1.84 0.07
C SER A 151 3.75 -2.08 -1.26
N PHE A 152 3.54 -1.17 -2.20
CA PHE A 152 4.18 -1.06 -3.50
C PHE A 152 5.03 0.22 -3.61
N LEU A 153 5.40 0.81 -2.46
CA LEU A 153 6.08 2.09 -2.36
C LEU A 153 7.32 2.15 -3.28
N ARG A 154 7.42 3.23 -4.06
CA ARG A 154 8.59 3.49 -4.93
C ARG A 154 8.91 2.30 -5.85
N SER A 155 7.87 1.79 -6.50
CA SER A 155 7.98 0.90 -7.64
C SER A 155 7.63 1.69 -8.92
N ARG A 156 7.73 1.07 -10.10
CA ARG A 156 7.38 1.71 -11.39
C ARG A 156 6.01 1.23 -11.91
N LEU A 157 5.10 0.87 -11.02
CA LEU A 157 3.78 0.35 -11.38
C LEU A 157 2.95 1.41 -12.10
N ASN A 158 2.16 1.03 -13.09
CA ASN A 158 1.37 1.94 -13.92
C ASN A 158 -0.07 1.45 -14.12
N GLY A 159 -0.85 2.16 -14.93
CA GLY A 159 -2.27 1.84 -15.13
C GLY A 159 -3.12 2.15 -13.90
N THR A 160 -4.31 1.56 -13.81
CA THR A 160 -5.29 1.89 -12.75
C THR A 160 -5.18 0.97 -11.54
N ILE A 161 -5.55 1.48 -10.36
CA ILE A 161 -5.79 0.64 -9.18
C ILE A 161 -7.00 -0.29 -9.44
N PRO A 162 -6.84 -1.63 -9.39
CA PRO A 162 -7.92 -2.54 -9.72
C PRO A 162 -9.10 -2.42 -8.77
N ARG A 163 -10.29 -2.21 -9.33
CA ARG A 163 -11.55 -2.17 -8.55
C ARG A 163 -11.82 -3.46 -7.78
N SER A 164 -11.23 -4.59 -8.20
CA SER A 164 -11.37 -5.89 -7.54
C SER A 164 -10.74 -5.92 -6.14
N LEU A 165 -9.75 -5.08 -5.84
CA LEU A 165 -9.12 -5.00 -4.52
C LEU A 165 -10.12 -4.64 -3.40
N ARG A 166 -11.26 -4.02 -3.75
CA ARG A 166 -12.39 -3.80 -2.81
C ARG A 166 -12.93 -5.09 -2.16
N ARG A 167 -12.67 -6.25 -2.77
CA ARG A 167 -13.15 -7.56 -2.28
C ARG A 167 -12.31 -8.09 -1.12
N LEU A 168 -11.16 -7.49 -0.83
CA LEU A 168 -10.25 -7.93 0.24
C LEU A 168 -10.83 -7.49 1.60
N PRO A 169 -11.40 -8.41 2.39
CA PRO A 169 -12.21 -8.04 3.56
C PRO A 169 -11.37 -7.59 4.75
N TYR A 170 -10.07 -7.89 4.76
CA TYR A 170 -9.17 -7.60 5.86
C TYR A 170 -8.08 -6.57 5.52
N LEU A 171 -8.13 -5.96 4.34
CA LEU A 171 -7.14 -4.96 3.94
C LEU A 171 -7.26 -3.73 4.84
N THR A 172 -6.20 -3.42 5.57
CA THR A 172 -6.13 -2.29 6.52
C THR A 172 -5.00 -1.32 6.19
N PHE A 173 -4.09 -1.70 5.30
CA PHE A 173 -3.03 -0.82 4.81
C PHE A 173 -2.77 -1.07 3.32
N PHE A 174 -2.81 -0.01 2.52
CA PHE A 174 -2.44 -0.01 1.11
C PHE A 174 -1.56 1.20 0.80
N ASP A 175 -0.28 0.96 0.60
CA ASP A 175 0.68 1.96 0.14
C ASP A 175 1.05 1.66 -1.32
N ALA A 176 0.80 2.61 -2.20
CA ALA A 176 1.28 2.59 -3.58
C ALA A 176 1.88 3.95 -3.96
N ALA A 177 2.43 4.67 -2.98
CA ALA A 177 3.04 5.96 -3.21
C ALA A 177 4.27 5.86 -4.12
N HIS A 178 4.55 6.95 -4.85
CA HIS A 178 5.67 7.09 -5.78
C HIS A 178 5.71 6.00 -6.87
N ASN A 179 4.62 5.87 -7.62
CA ASN A 179 4.50 5.00 -8.79
C ASN A 179 3.99 5.84 -10.00
N ASP A 180 3.68 5.19 -11.12
CA ASP A 180 3.10 5.79 -12.33
C ASP A 180 1.60 5.47 -12.48
N LEU A 181 0.88 5.23 -11.37
CA LEU A 181 -0.54 4.86 -11.42
C LEU A 181 -1.41 6.02 -11.91
N GLU A 182 -2.44 5.70 -12.68
CA GLU A 182 -3.36 6.65 -13.31
C GLU A 182 -4.83 6.26 -13.11
N GLY A 183 -5.74 7.10 -13.59
CA GLY A 183 -7.17 6.87 -13.46
C GLY A 183 -7.70 7.00 -12.02
N PRO A 184 -8.98 6.66 -11.79
CA PRO A 184 -9.67 7.04 -10.55
C PRO A 184 -9.30 6.11 -9.41
N ILE A 185 -9.25 6.66 -8.19
CA ILE A 185 -9.20 5.85 -6.98
C ILE A 185 -10.56 5.16 -6.86
N PRO A 186 -10.62 3.81 -6.82
CA PRO A 186 -11.88 3.10 -6.64
C PRO A 186 -12.57 3.53 -5.33
N SER A 187 -13.75 4.15 -5.42
CA SER A 187 -14.51 4.70 -4.28
C SER A 187 -14.78 3.69 -3.15
N LEU A 188 -14.75 2.39 -3.46
CA LEU A 188 -14.95 1.30 -2.52
C LEU A 188 -13.67 0.78 -1.86
N LEU A 189 -12.47 1.15 -2.34
CA LEU A 189 -11.26 0.94 -1.55
C LEU A 189 -11.28 1.81 -0.30
N VAL A 190 -11.86 3.01 -0.38
CA VAL A 190 -11.98 3.93 0.76
C VAL A 190 -13.05 3.46 1.77
N ARG A 191 -14.08 2.73 1.32
CA ARG A 191 -15.03 2.02 2.21
C ARG A 191 -14.53 0.65 2.66
N GLY A 192 -13.43 0.17 2.07
CA GLY A 192 -12.82 -1.13 2.33
C GLY A 192 -12.04 -1.09 3.63
N GLY A 193 -12.72 -1.39 4.72
CA GLY A 193 -12.19 -1.59 6.05
C GLY A 193 -13.31 -2.18 6.89
N THR A 194 -13.01 -3.16 7.74
CA THR A 194 -14.02 -3.67 8.68
C THR A 194 -14.48 -2.52 9.59
N PRO A 195 -15.76 -2.48 10.02
CA PRO A 195 -16.20 -1.50 11.01
C PRO A 195 -15.24 -1.50 12.22
N GLY A 196 -14.58 -0.36 12.47
CA GLY A 196 -13.56 -0.23 13.52
C GLY A 196 -12.09 -0.33 13.07
N ARG A 197 -11.80 -0.63 11.80
CA ARG A 197 -10.43 -0.64 11.23
C ARG A 197 -10.35 0.21 9.95
N PRO A 198 -10.01 1.51 10.06
CA PRO A 198 -9.88 2.37 8.89
C PRO A 198 -8.69 1.92 8.02
N LEU A 199 -8.86 1.96 6.70
CA LEU A 199 -7.79 1.70 5.74
C LEU A 199 -6.77 2.85 5.77
N GLY A 200 -5.53 2.52 6.12
CA GLY A 200 -4.39 3.39 5.82
C GLY A 200 -4.13 3.35 4.31
N LEU A 201 -4.23 4.49 3.64
CA LEU A 201 -4.06 4.58 2.19
C LEU A 201 -3.02 5.67 1.86
N MET A 202 -1.94 5.27 1.19
CA MET A 202 -0.85 6.15 0.75
C MET A 202 -0.74 6.04 -0.78
N LEU A 203 -0.98 7.14 -1.49
CA LEU A 203 -1.09 7.16 -2.96
C LEU A 203 -0.38 8.37 -3.59
N ASP A 204 0.34 9.16 -2.78
CA ASP A 204 1.05 10.35 -3.25
C ASP A 204 2.14 9.99 -4.27
N GLY A 205 2.52 10.94 -5.13
CA GLY A 205 3.52 10.69 -6.16
C GLY A 205 3.05 9.76 -7.29
N ASN A 206 1.78 9.79 -7.67
CA ASN A 206 1.19 9.10 -8.83
C ASN A 206 0.54 10.10 -9.82
N ARG A 207 -0.10 9.60 -10.89
CA ARG A 207 -0.82 10.35 -11.95
C ARG A 207 -2.35 10.17 -11.91
N LEU A 208 -2.91 9.89 -10.74
CA LEU A 208 -4.34 9.55 -10.54
C LEU A 208 -5.29 10.68 -11.01
N SER A 209 -6.42 10.32 -11.62
CA SER A 209 -7.39 11.23 -12.28
C SER A 209 -8.81 10.63 -12.36
N GLY A 210 -9.87 11.38 -12.70
CA GLY A 210 -11.21 10.81 -12.97
C GLY A 210 -12.39 11.50 -12.25
N PRO A 211 -13.65 11.12 -12.55
CA PRO A 211 -14.84 11.75 -11.98
C PRO A 211 -14.90 11.49 -10.48
N MET A 212 -14.70 12.56 -9.74
CA MET A 212 -14.51 12.58 -8.30
C MET A 212 -15.80 13.09 -7.66
N GLU A 213 -16.72 12.19 -7.30
CA GLU A 213 -17.31 12.32 -5.98
C GLU A 213 -16.24 11.79 -5.01
N PHE A 214 -15.23 12.62 -4.75
CA PHE A 214 -14.08 12.23 -3.93
C PHE A 214 -14.42 12.52 -2.49
N THR A 215 -15.28 11.67 -1.93
CA THR A 215 -15.62 11.68 -0.51
C THR A 215 -14.75 10.64 0.18
N VAL A 216 -13.62 11.09 0.72
CA VAL A 216 -12.72 10.27 1.56
C VAL A 216 -12.69 10.76 3.01
N ALA A 217 -13.75 11.45 3.41
CA ALA A 217 -13.90 12.07 4.72
C ALA A 217 -13.69 11.09 5.88
N ASN A 218 -13.20 11.59 7.02
CA ASN A 218 -13.04 10.89 8.29
C ASN A 218 -12.11 9.65 8.22
N ASN A 219 -10.91 9.83 7.67
CA ASN A 219 -9.89 8.80 7.59
C ASN A 219 -8.56 9.26 8.22
N LYS A 220 -7.50 8.48 8.05
CA LYS A 220 -6.14 8.82 8.51
C LYS A 220 -5.20 9.18 7.34
N LEU A 221 -5.75 9.59 6.20
CA LEU A 221 -5.00 9.83 4.97
C LEU A 221 -4.02 10.98 5.15
N THR A 222 -2.80 10.82 4.64
CA THR A 222 -1.71 11.79 4.72
C THR A 222 -1.23 12.18 3.32
N GLY A 223 -0.27 13.10 3.24
CA GLY A 223 0.37 13.48 1.99
C GLY A 223 -0.28 14.68 1.31
N ASP A 224 0.10 14.90 0.05
CA ASP A 224 -0.32 16.02 -0.76
C ASP A 224 -1.52 15.63 -1.64
N ALA A 225 -2.64 16.35 -1.50
CA ALA A 225 -3.85 16.14 -2.29
C ALA A 225 -4.09 17.25 -3.33
N SER A 226 -3.13 18.15 -3.55
CA SER A 226 -3.20 19.25 -4.53
C SER A 226 -3.40 18.75 -5.97
N PHE A 227 -2.99 17.52 -6.27
CA PHE A 227 -3.15 16.88 -7.59
C PHE A 227 -4.63 16.68 -8.00
N LEU A 228 -5.56 16.73 -7.05
CA LEU A 228 -7.00 16.66 -7.29
C LEU A 228 -7.55 17.95 -7.92
N PHE A 229 -6.80 19.04 -7.84
CA PHE A 229 -7.19 20.37 -8.31
C PHE A 229 -6.50 20.74 -9.64
N GLY A 230 -6.88 21.88 -10.21
CA GLY A 230 -6.39 22.43 -11.48
C GLY A 230 -7.53 22.87 -12.40
N ARG A 231 -7.39 24.00 -13.10
CA ARG A 231 -8.43 24.52 -14.03
C ARG A 231 -8.85 23.52 -15.11
N ARG A 232 -7.92 22.67 -15.56
CA ARG A 232 -8.15 21.64 -16.59
C ARG A 232 -8.74 20.33 -16.05
N LYS A 233 -8.91 20.20 -14.73
CA LYS A 233 -9.49 18.99 -14.14
C LYS A 233 -11.00 18.99 -14.41
N THR A 234 -11.51 17.85 -14.85
CA THR A 234 -12.94 17.60 -15.08
C THR A 234 -13.68 17.18 -13.81
N VAL A 235 -13.13 17.50 -12.63
CA VAL A 235 -13.77 17.17 -11.35
C VAL A 235 -15.08 17.95 -11.24
N SER A 236 -16.19 17.21 -11.26
CA SER A 236 -17.55 17.72 -11.19
C SER A 236 -18.25 17.22 -9.93
N GLY A 237 -18.98 18.10 -9.24
CA GLY A 237 -19.73 17.72 -8.04
C GLY A 237 -19.02 18.07 -6.75
N ALA A 238 -18.45 17.09 -6.05
CA ALA A 238 -17.98 17.24 -4.67
C ALA A 238 -16.58 16.68 -4.42
N ILE A 239 -15.73 17.49 -3.79
CA ILE A 239 -14.49 17.06 -3.12
C ILE A 239 -14.73 17.16 -1.62
N ASP A 240 -14.70 16.04 -0.91
CA ASP A 240 -14.72 15.99 0.55
C ASP A 240 -13.53 15.19 1.08
N LEU A 241 -12.50 15.93 1.52
CA LEU A 241 -11.29 15.42 2.16
C LEU A 241 -11.34 15.52 3.68
N SER A 242 -12.48 15.88 4.26
CA SER A 242 -12.52 16.30 5.66
C SER A 242 -12.06 15.22 6.65
N GLY A 243 -11.59 15.61 7.82
CA GLY A 243 -11.26 14.66 8.89
C GLY A 243 -10.14 13.70 8.49
N ASN A 244 -9.04 14.24 7.95
CA ASN A 244 -7.86 13.49 7.52
C ASN A 244 -6.57 14.14 8.09
N LYS A 245 -5.42 13.78 7.55
CA LYS A 245 -4.10 14.35 7.90
C LYS A 245 -3.38 14.88 6.65
N PHE A 246 -4.10 15.23 5.58
CA PHE A 246 -3.51 15.80 4.38
C PHE A 246 -2.77 17.10 4.70
N ARG A 247 -1.62 17.29 4.07
CA ARG A 247 -0.73 18.44 4.29
C ARG A 247 -0.14 18.87 2.96
N PHE A 248 -0.63 19.98 2.45
CA PHE A 248 -0.13 20.63 1.24
C PHE A 248 -0.41 22.14 1.31
N ASN A 249 0.25 22.90 0.42
CA ASN A 249 0.09 24.35 0.33
C ASN A 249 -1.12 24.69 -0.56
N LEU A 250 -2.11 25.41 0.00
CA LEU A 250 -3.34 25.76 -0.72
C LEU A 250 -3.24 27.06 -1.53
N THR A 251 -2.28 27.96 -1.27
CA THR A 251 -2.25 29.34 -1.81
C THR A 251 -2.36 29.42 -3.33
N GLY A 252 -1.66 28.54 -4.05
CA GLY A 252 -1.58 28.55 -5.51
C GLY A 252 -2.51 27.54 -6.20
N VAL A 253 -3.36 26.85 -5.46
CA VAL A 253 -4.22 25.81 -6.01
C VAL A 253 -5.31 26.42 -6.89
N GLU A 254 -5.39 25.94 -8.13
CA GLU A 254 -6.43 26.35 -9.06
C GLU A 254 -7.70 25.50 -8.91
N MET A 255 -8.84 26.13 -8.68
CA MET A 255 -10.11 25.40 -8.54
C MET A 255 -10.61 24.82 -9.89
N PRO A 256 -11.05 23.55 -9.91
CA PRO A 256 -11.75 22.98 -11.06
C PRO A 256 -13.04 23.75 -11.38
N GLN A 257 -13.31 23.97 -12.67
CA GLN A 257 -14.42 24.83 -13.11
C GLN A 257 -15.82 24.23 -12.93
N GLN A 258 -15.91 22.93 -12.63
CA GLN A 258 -17.17 22.21 -12.43
C GLN A 258 -17.40 21.77 -10.97
N LEU A 259 -16.52 22.18 -10.05
CA LEU A 259 -16.62 21.84 -8.64
C LEU A 259 -17.73 22.65 -7.96
N LEU A 260 -18.64 21.99 -7.24
CA LEU A 260 -19.77 22.60 -6.54
C LEU A 260 -19.64 22.52 -5.02
N PHE A 261 -19.02 21.46 -4.49
CA PHE A 261 -18.85 21.23 -3.07
C PHE A 261 -17.39 20.96 -2.75
N LEU A 262 -16.84 21.68 -1.78
CA LEU A 262 -15.47 21.54 -1.32
C LEU A 262 -15.42 21.53 0.21
N ASN A 263 -15.11 20.38 0.78
CA ASN A 263 -14.87 20.23 2.21
C ASN A 263 -13.45 19.70 2.44
N LEU A 264 -12.58 20.55 2.98
CA LEU A 264 -11.20 20.24 3.33
C LEU A 264 -10.98 20.26 4.85
N SER A 265 -12.06 20.34 5.64
CA SER A 265 -11.97 20.62 7.07
C SER A 265 -11.21 19.54 7.85
N HIS A 266 -10.70 19.87 9.02
CA HIS A 266 -10.00 18.91 9.90
C HIS A 266 -8.84 18.17 9.19
N ASN A 267 -7.89 18.94 8.66
CA ASN A 267 -6.66 18.45 8.03
C ASN A 267 -5.43 19.22 8.56
N ARG A 268 -4.28 19.08 7.89
CA ARG A 268 -3.03 19.82 8.16
C ARG A 268 -2.64 20.69 6.97
N ILE A 269 -3.61 21.15 6.19
CA ILE A 269 -3.39 21.99 4.99
C ILE A 269 -2.90 23.36 5.45
N TYR A 270 -1.89 23.89 4.78
CA TYR A 270 -1.24 25.16 5.13
C TYR A 270 -1.20 26.12 3.93
N GLY A 271 -0.66 27.32 4.16
CA GLY A 271 -0.71 28.42 3.17
C GLY A 271 -1.99 29.25 3.30
N GLY A 272 -2.32 30.00 2.26
CA GLY A 272 -3.47 30.89 2.19
C GLY A 272 -4.64 30.28 1.41
N VAL A 273 -5.79 30.94 1.50
CA VAL A 273 -6.97 30.59 0.69
C VAL A 273 -6.72 31.07 -0.75
N PRO A 274 -6.87 30.19 -1.77
CA PRO A 274 -6.48 30.50 -3.14
C PRO A 274 -7.45 31.50 -3.79
N ALA A 275 -6.90 32.50 -4.49
CA ALA A 275 -7.70 33.50 -5.20
C ALA A 275 -8.60 32.90 -6.30
N SER A 276 -8.26 31.71 -6.80
CA SER A 276 -9.05 30.99 -7.82
C SER A 276 -10.47 30.65 -7.35
N LEU A 277 -10.74 30.62 -6.03
CA LEU A 277 -12.09 30.46 -5.49
C LEU A 277 -13.03 31.61 -5.86
N ARG A 278 -12.51 32.82 -6.10
CA ARG A 278 -13.30 34.00 -6.53
C ARG A 278 -14.08 33.76 -7.81
N GLU A 279 -13.50 32.99 -8.73
CA GLU A 279 -14.03 32.68 -10.07
C GLU A 279 -14.58 31.26 -10.16
N SER A 280 -14.60 30.51 -9.05
CA SER A 280 -15.05 29.12 -9.03
C SER A 280 -16.58 29.00 -8.94
N LYS A 281 -17.12 27.83 -9.33
CA LYS A 281 -18.55 27.50 -9.15
C LYS A 281 -18.87 26.82 -7.81
N VAL A 282 -17.93 26.85 -6.86
CA VAL A 282 -18.12 26.21 -5.55
C VAL A 282 -19.28 26.91 -4.82
N ALA A 283 -20.30 26.15 -4.46
CA ALA A 283 -21.48 26.61 -3.73
C ALA A 283 -21.36 26.30 -2.23
N VAL A 284 -20.71 25.20 -1.87
CA VAL A 284 -20.48 24.80 -0.47
C VAL A 284 -18.98 24.68 -0.21
N LEU A 285 -18.50 25.41 0.78
CA LEU A 285 -17.09 25.45 1.16
C LEU A 285 -16.94 25.22 2.67
N ASP A 286 -16.02 24.34 3.05
CA ASP A 286 -15.51 24.25 4.42
C ASP A 286 -14.00 23.99 4.42
N LEU A 287 -13.23 24.96 4.89
CA LEU A 287 -11.77 24.93 5.04
C LEU A 287 -11.34 24.92 6.51
N SER A 288 -12.29 24.79 7.44
CA SER A 288 -12.06 24.93 8.88
C SER A 288 -11.10 23.88 9.44
N TYR A 289 -10.55 24.14 10.63
CA TYR A 289 -9.67 23.20 11.34
C TYR A 289 -8.46 22.73 10.51
N ASN A 290 -7.79 23.71 9.88
CA ASN A 290 -6.53 23.54 9.15
C ASN A 290 -5.44 24.48 9.70
N GLN A 291 -4.29 24.51 9.04
CA GLN A 291 -3.13 25.38 9.35
C GLN A 291 -3.02 26.56 8.36
N LEU A 292 -4.16 27.00 7.82
CA LEU A 292 -4.22 28.12 6.88
C LEU A 292 -3.91 29.46 7.59
N CYS A 293 -3.25 30.37 6.88
CA CYS A 293 -2.92 31.72 7.34
C CYS A 293 -2.95 32.74 6.21
N GLY A 294 -3.16 34.02 6.55
CA GLY A 294 -3.19 35.14 5.60
C GLY A 294 -4.61 35.69 5.34
N GLU A 295 -4.69 36.71 4.50
CA GLU A 295 -5.97 37.34 4.18
C GLU A 295 -6.82 36.44 3.28
N ILE A 296 -8.12 36.33 3.60
CA ILE A 296 -9.09 35.64 2.75
C ILE A 296 -9.34 36.48 1.49
N PRO A 297 -9.24 35.90 0.28
CA PRO A 297 -9.59 36.61 -0.93
C PRO A 297 -11.02 37.16 -0.88
N THR A 298 -11.19 38.46 -1.06
CA THR A 298 -12.51 39.11 -1.08
C THR A 298 -13.08 39.20 -2.51
N GLY A 299 -14.40 39.40 -2.61
CA GLY A 299 -15.11 39.60 -3.88
C GLY A 299 -15.45 38.31 -4.65
N GLY A 300 -16.20 38.46 -5.75
CA GLY A 300 -16.67 37.33 -6.57
C GLY A 300 -17.49 36.32 -5.76
N HIS A 301 -17.29 35.03 -6.01
CA HIS A 301 -17.98 33.94 -5.30
C HIS A 301 -17.61 33.81 -3.81
N MET A 302 -16.63 34.57 -3.31
CA MET A 302 -16.22 34.47 -1.89
C MET A 302 -17.26 35.04 -0.93
N VAL A 303 -18.10 35.97 -1.39
CA VAL A 303 -19.08 36.70 -0.54
C VAL A 303 -20.17 35.79 0.06
N GLN A 304 -20.39 34.61 -0.52
CA GLN A 304 -21.42 33.68 -0.06
C GLN A 304 -20.98 32.83 1.15
N PHE A 305 -19.68 32.69 1.38
CA PHE A 305 -19.14 31.80 2.40
C PHE A 305 -19.08 32.49 3.77
N LYS A 306 -19.53 31.79 4.81
CA LYS A 306 -19.62 32.32 6.17
C LYS A 306 -18.36 32.03 6.97
N ALA A 307 -18.15 32.78 8.06
CA ALA A 307 -17.03 32.61 8.99
C ALA A 307 -16.78 31.15 9.44
N ALA A 308 -17.84 30.35 9.59
CA ALA A 308 -17.73 28.93 9.97
C ALA A 308 -16.86 28.10 9.00
N ALA A 309 -16.93 28.37 7.70
CA ALA A 309 -16.13 27.71 6.67
C ALA A 309 -14.63 28.00 6.81
N TYR A 310 -14.25 29.01 7.59
CA TYR A 310 -12.88 29.47 7.74
C TYR A 310 -12.40 29.35 9.18
N LYS A 311 -13.04 28.56 10.05
CA LYS A 311 -12.60 28.50 11.46
C LYS A 311 -11.15 27.97 11.56
N HIS A 312 -10.20 28.84 11.93
CA HIS A 312 -8.75 28.54 11.96
C HIS A 312 -8.08 29.28 13.14
N LYS A 313 -6.73 29.34 13.14
CA LYS A 313 -5.94 30.23 14.01
C LYS A 313 -5.35 31.52 13.36
N CYS A 314 -5.09 31.56 12.04
CA CYS A 314 -4.26 32.60 11.41
C CYS A 314 -4.82 33.30 10.15
N LEU A 315 -5.95 32.91 9.53
CA LEU A 315 -6.58 33.73 8.48
C LEU A 315 -7.27 34.97 9.07
N CYS A 316 -7.57 35.92 8.20
CA CYS A 316 -8.21 37.19 8.55
C CYS A 316 -8.88 37.80 7.31
N GLY A 317 -9.65 38.86 7.51
CA GLY A 317 -10.45 39.49 6.46
C GLY A 317 -11.82 38.83 6.28
N THR A 318 -12.76 39.56 5.69
CA THR A 318 -14.18 39.16 5.57
C THR A 318 -14.32 37.73 5.02
N PRO A 319 -15.10 36.84 5.66
CA PRO A 319 -16.08 37.08 6.73
C PRO A 319 -15.53 37.05 8.17
N LEU A 320 -14.21 36.98 8.35
CA LEU A 320 -13.54 36.99 9.66
C LEU A 320 -13.14 38.41 10.07
N PRO A 321 -12.65 38.61 11.31
CA PRO A 321 -12.11 39.90 11.72
C PRO A 321 -10.99 40.38 10.77
N PRO A 322 -10.83 41.72 10.61
CA PRO A 322 -9.78 42.30 9.78
C PRO A 322 -8.38 41.80 10.16
N CYS A 323 -7.48 41.74 9.18
CA CYS A 323 -6.09 41.43 9.44
C CYS A 323 -5.48 42.49 10.37
N ALA A 324 -4.73 42.04 11.38
CA ALA A 324 -3.96 42.96 12.21
C ALA A 324 -2.96 43.70 11.31
N ILE A 325 -3.00 45.03 11.35
CA ILE A 325 -1.99 45.86 10.69
C ILE A 325 -0.68 45.56 11.41
N ALA A 326 0.34 45.11 10.68
CA ALA A 326 1.66 44.92 11.25
C ALA A 326 2.15 46.28 11.78
N SER A 327 2.25 46.40 13.10
CA SER A 327 2.89 47.51 13.81
C SER A 327 4.40 47.44 13.68
#